data_AF-A0ABD1CMY0-F1
#
_entry.id   AF-A0ABD1CMY0-F1
#
_cell.length_a   1.000
_cell.length_b   1.000
_cell.length_c   1.000
_cell.angle_alpha   90.00
_cell.angle_beta   90.00
_cell.angle_gamma   90.00
#
_symmetry.space_group_name_H-M   'P 1'
#
loop_
_entity.id
_entity.type
_entity.pdbx_description
1 polymer ?
#
loop_
_entity_poly.entity_id
_entity_poly.type
_entity_poly.pdbx_seq_one_letter_code
_entity_poly.pdbx_strand_id
1 'polypeptide(L)'
;METRCQGWHYCDIDGRQATFLCPNGTQFSQAVFVCDWWFNVRCDLSPRLYAINARLYQRPKVNPTRKHRVITKQLVEDIFTK
;
A
#
# COMPACT_ATOMS: atom_id res chain seq x y z
N MET A 1 -22.17 17.62 1.57
CA MET A 1 -22.52 16.21 1.77
C MET A 1 -21.25 15.47 2.14
N GLU A 2 -21.07 15.11 3.42
CA GLU A 2 -19.94 14.28 3.83
C GLU A 2 -20.23 12.83 3.41
N THR A 3 -19.42 12.28 2.51
CA THR A 3 -19.60 10.91 1.98
C THR A 3 -19.18 9.81 2.97
N ARG A 4 -19.04 10.14 4.27
CA ARG A 4 -18.61 9.23 5.34
C ARG A 4 -17.44 8.33 4.92
N CYS A 5 -16.36 8.91 4.40
CA CYS A 5 -15.18 8.19 3.89
C CYS A 5 -15.44 7.11 2.82
N GLN A 6 -16.62 7.10 2.16
CA GLN A 6 -16.85 6.25 1.00
C GLN A 6 -16.07 6.75 -0.22
N GLY A 7 -15.86 8.06 -0.32
CA GLY A 7 -14.97 8.68 -1.30
C GLY A 7 -13.54 8.76 -0.77
N TRP A 8 -12.57 8.51 -1.63
CA TRP A 8 -11.15 8.71 -1.33
C TRP A 8 -10.42 9.36 -2.50
N HIS A 9 -9.27 9.95 -2.22
CA HIS A 9 -8.48 10.69 -3.19
C HIS A 9 -7.15 10.00 -3.44
N TYR A 10 -6.82 9.83 -4.70
CA TYR A 10 -5.52 9.39 -5.18
C TYR A 10 -4.79 10.60 -5.77
N CYS A 11 -3.61 10.89 -5.24
CA CYS A 11 -2.73 11.91 -5.79
C CYS A 11 -1.63 11.23 -6.61
N ASP A 12 -1.62 11.46 -7.91
CA ASP A 12 -0.60 10.96 -8.82
C ASP A 12 0.74 11.68 -8.59
N ILE A 13 1.82 11.13 -9.14
CA ILE A 13 3.18 11.70 -9.02
C ILE A 13 3.28 13.12 -9.60
N ASP A 14 2.42 13.46 -10.56
CA ASP A 14 2.35 14.77 -11.20
C ASP A 14 1.51 15.78 -10.38
N GLY A 15 1.02 15.39 -9.20
CA GLY A 15 0.13 16.21 -8.35
C GLY A 15 -1.34 16.22 -8.80
N ARG A 16 -1.70 15.46 -9.83
CA ARG A 16 -3.10 15.30 -10.27
C ARG A 16 -3.88 14.49 -9.23
N GLN A 17 -5.00 15.05 -8.78
CA GLN A 17 -5.91 14.38 -7.86
C GLN A 17 -7.05 13.70 -8.63
N ALA A 18 -7.22 12.40 -8.41
CA ALA A 18 -8.39 11.65 -8.83
C ALA A 18 -9.22 11.28 -7.59
N THR A 19 -10.54 11.28 -7.73
CA THR A 19 -11.46 10.88 -6.65
C THR A 19 -12.14 9.58 -7.05
N PHE A 20 -12.13 8.61 -6.14
CA PHE A 20 -12.72 7.30 -6.32
C PHE A 20 -13.77 7.03 -5.26
N LEU A 21 -14.75 6.19 -5.59
CA LEU A 21 -15.80 5.78 -4.68
C LEU A 21 -15.65 4.29 -4.35
N CYS A 22 -15.65 3.96 -3.07
CA CYS A 22 -15.73 2.59 -2.61
C CYS A 22 -17.13 1.98 -2.89
N PRO A 23 -17.24 0.67 -3.13
CA PRO A 23 -18.53 -0.01 -3.28
C PRO A 23 -19.47 0.23 -2.11
N ASN A 24 -20.78 0.12 -2.35
CA ASN A 24 -21.79 0.29 -1.31
C ASN A 24 -21.55 -0.65 -0.13
N GLY A 25 -21.54 -0.10 1.09
CA GLY A 25 -21.24 -0.83 2.32
C GLY A 25 -19.75 -0.86 2.71
N THR A 26 -18.87 -0.24 1.93
CA THR A 26 -17.44 -0.13 2.26
C THR A 26 -16.99 1.32 2.37
N GLN A 27 -15.92 1.55 3.11
CA GLN A 27 -15.27 2.84 3.31
C GLN A 27 -13.76 2.68 3.08
N PHE A 28 -13.10 3.76 2.67
CA PHE A 28 -11.65 3.74 2.49
C PHE A 28 -10.93 3.72 3.84
N SER A 29 -10.13 2.68 4.07
CA SER A 29 -9.27 2.56 5.25
C SER A 29 -7.90 3.15 4.97
N GLN A 30 -7.65 4.35 5.50
CA GLN A 30 -6.36 5.02 5.36
C GLN A 30 -5.19 4.21 5.96
N ALA A 31 -5.44 3.32 6.91
CA ALA A 31 -4.40 2.51 7.56
C ALA A 31 -3.78 1.45 6.63
N VAL A 32 -4.57 0.91 5.70
CA VAL A 32 -4.21 -0.23 4.85
C VAL A 32 -4.42 0.03 3.35
N PHE A 33 -4.85 1.23 2.98
CA PHE A 33 -5.04 1.68 1.59
C PHE A 33 -6.03 0.82 0.77
N VAL A 34 -7.10 0.33 1.40
CA VAL A 34 -8.15 -0.47 0.74
C VAL A 34 -9.54 -0.03 1.18
N CYS A 35 -10.55 -0.29 0.35
CA CYS A 35 -11.93 -0.22 0.78
C CYS A 35 -12.24 -1.44 1.67
N ASP A 36 -12.62 -1.19 2.92
CA ASP A 36 -13.00 -2.21 3.89
C ASP A 36 -14.44 -1.95 4.36
N TRP A 37 -15.05 -2.92 5.03
CA TRP A 37 -16.39 -2.80 5.57
C TRP A 37 -16.51 -1.60 6.52
N TRP A 38 -17.63 -0.89 6.41
CA TRP A 38 -17.84 0.38 7.10
C TRP A 38 -17.66 0.32 8.63
N PHE A 39 -17.87 -0.85 9.26
CA PHE A 39 -17.70 -1.04 10.70
C PHE A 39 -16.24 -1.29 11.13
N ASN A 40 -15.35 -1.65 10.19
CA ASN A 40 -13.91 -1.79 10.43
C ASN A 40 -13.15 -0.47 10.30
N VAL A 41 -13.77 0.54 9.66
CA VAL A 41 -13.12 1.81 9.31
C VAL A 41 -13.51 2.91 10.29
N ARG A 42 -12.48 3.56 10.86
CA ARG A 42 -12.62 4.75 11.72
C ARG A 42 -12.27 6.00 10.93
N CYS A 43 -13.25 6.53 10.21
CA CYS A 43 -13.10 7.67 9.30
C CYS A 43 -12.50 8.92 9.99
N ASP A 44 -12.83 9.13 11.27
CA ASP A 44 -12.31 10.21 12.13
C ASP A 44 -10.79 10.14 12.35
N LEU A 45 -10.21 8.94 12.27
CA LEU A 45 -8.79 8.71 12.46
C LEU A 45 -7.98 8.85 11.16
N SER A 46 -8.63 8.89 10.00
CA SER A 46 -7.96 8.97 8.69
C SER A 46 -6.94 10.12 8.59
N PRO A 47 -7.24 11.37 9.01
CA PRO A 47 -6.26 12.46 8.91
C PRO A 47 -4.98 12.21 9.70
N ARG A 48 -5.06 11.48 10.82
CA ARG A 48 -3.87 11.14 11.65
C ARG A 48 -2.97 10.12 10.95
N LEU A 49 -3.51 9.39 9.97
CA LEU A 49 -2.82 8.35 9.24
C LEU A 49 -2.24 8.86 7.89
N TYR A 50 -2.50 10.10 7.47
CA TYR A 50 -1.95 10.65 6.23
C TYR A 50 -0.43 10.62 6.16
N ALA A 51 0.27 10.63 7.29
CA ALA A 51 1.72 10.48 7.35
C ALA A 51 2.22 9.19 6.67
N ILE A 52 1.41 8.13 6.63
CA ILE A 52 1.81 6.87 5.98
C ILE A 52 1.77 6.96 4.45
N ASN A 53 1.15 7.99 3.87
CA ASN A 53 1.23 8.27 2.42
C ASN A 53 2.67 8.49 1.98
N ALA A 54 3.57 8.93 2.87
CA ALA A 54 5.00 9.06 2.58
C ALA A 54 5.66 7.73 2.19
N ARG A 55 5.01 6.59 2.48
CA ARG A 55 5.45 5.24 2.08
C ARG A 55 5.03 4.86 0.66
N LEU A 56 4.04 5.54 0.10
CA LEU A 56 3.62 5.32 -1.28
C LEU A 56 4.78 5.70 -2.22
N TYR A 57 4.97 4.89 -3.27
CA TYR A 57 6.01 5.08 -4.28
C TYR A 57 7.46 5.05 -3.76
N GLN A 58 7.69 4.64 -2.51
CA GLN A 58 9.03 4.39 -2.03
C GLN A 58 9.65 3.23 -2.80
N ARG A 59 10.63 3.55 -3.65
CA ARG A 59 11.49 2.52 -4.24
C ARG A 59 12.48 2.08 -3.16
N PRO A 60 12.63 0.77 -2.91
CA PRO A 60 13.72 0.29 -2.08
C PRO A 60 15.03 0.83 -2.67
N LYS A 61 15.84 1.49 -1.85
CA LYS A 61 17.21 1.86 -2.23
C LYS A 61 18.04 0.59 -2.28
N VAL A 62 17.96 -0.13 -3.40
CA VAL A 62 18.80 -1.30 -3.63
C VAL A 62 20.18 -0.80 -4.02
N ASN A 63 21.20 -1.24 -3.30
CA ASN A 63 22.57 -1.04 -3.74
C ASN A 63 22.79 -1.89 -5.00
N PRO A 64 23.08 -1.30 -6.18
CA PRO A 64 23.26 -2.06 -7.43
C PRO A 64 24.37 -3.11 -7.34
N THR A 65 25.34 -2.91 -6.44
CA THR A 65 26.47 -3.81 -6.24
C THR A 65 26.17 -4.95 -5.25
N ARG A 66 25.06 -4.88 -4.51
CA ARG A 66 24.67 -5.94 -3.59
C ARG A 66 24.14 -7.13 -4.38
N LYS A 67 24.80 -8.29 -4.22
CA LYS A 67 24.31 -9.55 -4.80
C LYS A 67 22.87 -9.80 -4.35
N HIS A 68 21.95 -9.89 -5.30
CA HIS A 68 20.52 -10.13 -5.05
C HIS A 68 20.24 -11.53 -4.48
N ARG A 69 21.13 -12.49 -4.75
CA ARG A 69 21.06 -13.86 -4.24
C ARG A 69 22.48 -14.37 -4.00
N VAL A 70 22.65 -15.12 -2.91
CA VAL A 70 23.87 -15.89 -2.65
C VAL A 70 23.58 -17.34 -3.07
N ILE A 71 24.19 -17.80 -4.15
CA ILE A 71 24.09 -19.20 -4.58
C ILE A 71 25.18 -19.98 -3.84
N THR A 72 24.79 -20.71 -2.80
CA THR A 72 25.68 -21.60 -2.06
C THR A 72 25.67 -22.99 -2.72
N LYS A 73 26.72 -23.79 -2.50
CA LYS A 73 26.73 -25.20 -2.94
C LYS A 73 25.54 -25.96 -2.39
N GLN A 74 25.23 -25.75 -1.11
CA GLN A 74 24.09 -26.36 -0.44
C GLN A 74 22.75 -26.00 -1.10
N LEU A 75 22.55 -24.74 -1.50
CA LEU A 75 21.34 -24.33 -2.22
C LEU A 75 21.21 -25.01 -3.59
N VAL A 76 22.33 -25.19 -4.30
CA VAL A 76 22.35 -25.90 -5.58
C VAL A 76 22.03 -27.38 -5.37
N GLU A 77 22.62 -28.00 -4.34
CA GLU A 77 22.39 -29.39 -3.99
C GLU A 77 20.92 -29.65 -3.63
N ASP A 78 20.31 -28.76 -2.83
CA ASP A 78 18.89 -28.84 -2.44
C ASP A 78 17.91 -28.67 -3.62
N ILE A 79 18.29 -27.89 -4.65
CA ILE A 79 17.42 -27.62 -5.82
C ILE A 79 17.52 -28.76 -6.86
N PHE A 80 18.72 -29.28 -7.11
CA PHE A 80 18.97 -30.14 -8.27
C PHE A 80 19.22 -31.61 -7.93
N THR A 81 19.44 -31.95 -6.66
CA THR A 81 19.89 -33.29 -6.25
C THR A 81 19.04 -33.91 -5.15
N LYS A 82 17.88 -33.30 -4.86
CA LYS A 82 16.88 -33.87 -3.96
C LYS A 82 15.85 -34.71 -4.72
#